data_AF-A0A2S2QTV7-F1
#
_entry.id   AF-A0A2S2QTV7-F1
#
_cell.length_a   1.000
_cell.length_b   1.000
_cell.length_c   1.000
_cell.angle_alpha   90.00
_cell.angle_beta   90.00
_cell.angle_gamma   90.00
#
_symmetry.space_group_name_H-M   'P 1'
#
loop_
_entity.id
_entity.type
_entity.pdbx_description
1 polymer ?
#
loop_
_entity_poly.entity_id
_entity_poly.type
_entity_poly.pdbx_seq_one_letter_code
_entity_poly.pdbx_strand_id
1 'polypeptide(L)'
;MPNDPLNCSGIVHNFVHFWSNLQLQIYKECYSRVKIPTMLFDATGGCCKKIKRSNGDQSRHLFLYEGVMEIEGKTFTALSMISEQHDILSIYSWLDRWLRCGIKPPKMIVCDQSLALMSAIVQSFTQYKSLQAYLVLCYKLIFNPNDRTFSVLTCYIRNDVSHFIYLITKWTLL
;
A
#
# COMPACT_ATOMS: atom_id res chain seq x y z
N MET A 1 11.80 28.42 -9.19
CA MET A 1 10.45 27.94 -9.56
C MET A 1 10.52 27.26 -10.90
N PRO A 2 9.98 26.05 -11.00
CA PRO A 2 9.15 25.69 -12.13
C PRO A 2 7.76 25.24 -11.66
N ASN A 3 6.76 25.57 -12.48
CA ASN A 3 5.37 25.18 -12.33
C ASN A 3 5.24 23.66 -12.42
N ASP A 4 4.72 23.00 -11.37
CA ASP A 4 4.22 21.63 -11.47
C ASP A 4 2.68 21.68 -11.58
N PRO A 5 2.12 21.73 -12.80
CA PRO A 5 0.76 21.25 -12.97
C PRO A 5 0.76 19.76 -12.60
N LEU A 6 -0.26 19.32 -11.87
CA LEU A 6 -0.59 17.90 -11.69
C LEU A 6 -0.30 17.16 -12.99
N ASN A 7 0.81 16.41 -13.05
CA ASN A 7 1.30 15.78 -14.26
C ASN A 7 0.47 14.50 -14.47
N CYS A 8 -0.80 14.68 -14.82
CA CYS A 8 -1.71 13.63 -15.23
C CYS A 8 -1.34 13.19 -16.66
N SER A 9 -0.23 12.47 -16.79
CA SER A 9 0.16 11.83 -18.03
C SER A 9 -0.79 10.68 -18.35
N GLY A 10 -1.77 10.93 -19.22
CA GLY A 10 -2.48 9.94 -20.04
C GLY A 10 -3.34 8.91 -19.30
N ILE A 11 -4.67 9.02 -19.44
CA ILE A 11 -5.63 7.94 -19.13
C ILE A 11 -5.48 6.84 -20.20
N VAL A 12 -4.40 6.08 -20.14
CA VAL A 12 -4.24 4.81 -20.87
C VAL A 12 -4.56 3.64 -19.93
N HIS A 13 -4.60 3.91 -18.62
CA HIS A 13 -4.80 2.93 -17.57
C HIS A 13 -6.00 3.39 -16.72
N ASN A 14 -6.86 2.46 -16.27
CA ASN A 14 -8.06 2.77 -15.49
C ASN A 14 -7.75 3.18 -14.02
N PHE A 15 -6.61 3.84 -13.82
CA PHE A 15 -6.13 4.30 -12.54
C PHE A 15 -5.34 5.61 -12.68
N VAL A 16 -5.36 6.41 -11.63
CA VAL A 16 -4.62 7.66 -11.49
C VAL A 16 -3.83 7.59 -10.21
N HIS A 17 -2.51 7.74 -10.32
CA HIS A 17 -1.62 7.84 -9.17
C HIS A 17 -1.38 9.31 -8.86
N PHE A 18 -1.40 9.70 -7.59
CA PHE A 18 -1.12 11.06 -7.22
C PHE A 18 -0.37 11.17 -5.89
N TRP A 19 0.63 12.05 -5.93
CA TRP A 19 1.41 12.56 -4.83
C TRP A 19 2.05 13.87 -5.29
N SER A 20 2.39 14.73 -4.35
CA SER A 20 3.10 15.99 -4.58
C SER A 20 4.57 15.86 -4.21
N ASN A 21 5.40 16.75 -4.78
CA ASN A 21 6.80 16.85 -4.38
C ASN A 21 6.96 17.16 -2.88
N LEU A 22 6.02 17.93 -2.31
CA LEU A 22 5.97 18.19 -0.87
C LEU A 22 5.73 16.91 -0.07
N GLN A 23 4.79 16.05 -0.46
CA GLN A 23 4.56 14.76 0.21
C GLN A 23 5.79 13.85 0.17
N LEU A 24 6.52 13.83 -0.96
CA LEU A 24 7.78 13.08 -1.08
C LEU A 24 8.87 13.63 -0.13
N GLN A 25 8.98 14.96 -0.02
CA GLN A 25 9.93 15.61 0.88
C GLN A 25 9.59 15.32 2.34
N ILE A 26 8.32 15.51 2.73
CA ILE A 26 7.82 15.19 4.06
C ILE A 26 8.14 13.73 4.36
N TYR A 27 7.78 12.78 3.49
CA TYR A 27 8.09 11.37 3.68
C TYR A 27 9.58 11.10 3.93
N LYS A 28 10.49 11.70 3.14
CA LYS A 28 11.94 11.51 3.31
C LYS A 28 12.45 12.02 4.64
N GLU A 29 11.97 13.18 5.09
CA GLU A 29 12.31 13.77 6.38
C GLU A 29 11.75 12.94 7.55
N CYS A 30 10.49 12.56 7.43
CA CYS A 30 9.76 11.70 8.33
C CYS A 30 10.45 10.34 8.51
N TYR A 31 10.92 9.74 7.41
CA TYR A 31 11.63 8.47 7.40
C TYR A 31 12.92 8.49 8.24
N SER A 32 13.66 9.59 8.24
CA SER A 32 14.93 9.69 8.99
C SER A 32 14.73 9.95 10.48
N ARG A 33 13.56 10.49 10.88
CA ARG A 33 13.21 10.81 12.27
C ARG A 33 12.75 9.60 13.08
N VAL A 34 12.27 8.55 12.42
CA VAL A 34 11.69 7.37 13.10
C VAL A 34 12.58 6.13 12.98
N LYS A 35 12.66 5.34 14.06
CA LYS A 35 13.42 4.08 14.09
C LYS A 35 12.87 3.04 13.10
N ILE A 36 11.54 2.96 13.04
CA ILE A 36 10.79 2.02 12.18
C ILE A 36 9.76 2.84 11.37
N PRO A 37 10.12 3.26 10.14
CA PRO A 37 9.19 3.92 9.23
C PRO A 37 8.01 3.00 8.93
N THR A 38 6.84 3.38 9.44
CA THR A 38 5.61 2.61 9.37
C THR A 38 4.60 3.31 8.48
N MET A 39 3.99 2.56 7.58
CA MET A 39 2.91 3.07 6.71
C MET A 39 1.64 2.25 6.89
N LEU A 40 0.51 2.93 6.75
CA LEU A 40 -0.82 2.33 6.76
C LEU A 40 -1.38 2.41 5.35
N PHE A 41 -1.86 1.29 4.83
CA PHE A 41 -2.52 1.22 3.53
C PHE A 41 -3.95 0.74 3.67
N ASP A 42 -4.87 1.48 3.06
CA ASP A 42 -6.29 1.15 3.02
C ASP A 42 -6.88 1.47 1.64
N ALA A 43 -8.01 0.83 1.32
CA ALA A 43 -8.76 1.06 0.11
C ALA A 43 -10.25 1.21 0.42
N THR A 44 -10.83 2.36 0.08
CA THR A 44 -12.26 2.63 0.22
C THR A 44 -12.88 2.93 -1.14
N GLY A 45 -14.03 2.32 -1.42
CA GLY A 45 -14.81 2.70 -2.60
C GLY A 45 -16.06 3.53 -2.27
N GLY A 46 -16.30 3.85 -1.00
CA GLY A 46 -17.44 4.68 -0.59
C GLY A 46 -17.28 6.16 -0.93
N CYS A 47 -16.07 6.61 -1.26
CA CYS A 47 -15.75 8.02 -1.44
C CYS A 47 -15.80 8.50 -2.91
N CYS A 48 -15.87 7.57 -3.87
CA CYS A 48 -15.74 7.90 -5.29
C CYS A 48 -17.07 7.74 -6.04
N LYS A 49 -17.49 8.78 -6.75
CA LYS A 49 -18.63 8.70 -7.69
C LYS A 49 -18.16 8.10 -9.01
N LYS A 50 -18.99 7.23 -9.60
CA LYS A 50 -18.74 6.71 -10.95
C LYS A 50 -18.61 7.86 -11.95
N ILE A 51 -17.66 7.72 -12.87
CA ILE A 51 -17.38 8.70 -13.91
C ILE A 51 -18.25 8.36 -15.13
N LYS A 52 -18.96 9.37 -15.65
CA LYS A 52 -19.66 9.25 -16.94
C LYS A 52 -18.65 9.47 -18.06
N ARG A 53 -18.48 8.47 -18.92
CA ARG A 53 -17.56 8.49 -20.06
C ARG A 53 -18.19 9.22 -21.24
N SER A 54 -17.36 9.69 -22.18
CA SER A 54 -17.80 10.44 -23.37
C SER A 54 -18.74 9.64 -24.27
N ASN A 55 -18.65 8.31 -24.24
CA ASN A 55 -19.54 7.39 -24.95
C ASN A 55 -20.89 7.15 -24.24
N GLY A 56 -21.14 7.79 -23.10
CA GLY A 56 -22.38 7.64 -22.32
C GLY A 56 -22.34 6.56 -21.23
N ASP A 57 -21.34 5.68 -21.24
CA ASP A 57 -21.18 4.61 -20.25
C ASP A 57 -20.74 5.16 -18.88
N GLN A 58 -21.01 4.39 -17.83
CA GLN A 58 -20.45 4.65 -16.50
C GLN A 58 -19.19 3.81 -16.27
N SER A 59 -18.24 4.37 -15.52
CA SER A 59 -17.11 3.62 -14.97
C SER A 59 -17.58 2.46 -14.09
N ARG A 60 -16.68 1.50 -13.86
CA ARG A 60 -16.85 0.55 -12.76
C ARG A 60 -16.77 1.27 -11.42
N HIS A 61 -16.95 0.51 -10.35
CA HIS A 61 -16.73 1.00 -9.01
C HIS A 61 -15.29 1.52 -8.88
N LEU A 62 -15.15 2.72 -8.32
CA LEU A 62 -13.86 3.36 -8.13
C LEU A 62 -13.43 3.16 -6.68
N PHE A 63 -12.18 2.76 -6.51
CA PHE A 63 -11.53 2.61 -5.22
C PHE A 63 -10.50 3.71 -5.06
N LEU A 64 -10.55 4.40 -3.93
CA LEU A 64 -9.49 5.28 -3.45
C LEU A 64 -8.58 4.45 -2.54
N TYR A 65 -7.33 4.31 -2.96
CA TYR A 65 -6.24 3.75 -2.18
C TYR A 65 -5.43 4.87 -1.56
N GLU A 66 -5.12 4.73 -0.28
CA GLU A 66 -4.34 5.70 0.48
C GLU A 66 -3.17 5.00 1.17
N GLY A 67 -1.98 5.60 1.09
CA GLY A 67 -0.82 5.24 1.88
C GLY A 67 -0.49 6.37 2.84
N VAL A 68 -0.72 6.15 4.13
CA VAL A 68 -0.58 7.14 5.20
C VAL A 68 0.63 6.79 6.05
N MET A 69 1.33 7.79 6.57
CA MET A 69 2.39 7.61 7.56
C MET A 69 2.01 8.35 8.84
N GLU A 70 2.23 7.71 10.00
CA GLU A 70 2.02 8.29 11.32
C GLU A 70 3.36 8.63 11.97
N ILE A 71 3.50 9.86 12.46
CA ILE A 71 4.66 10.35 13.19
C ILE A 71 4.21 11.23 14.33
N GLU A 72 4.67 10.90 15.55
CA GLU A 72 4.42 11.69 16.76
C GLU A 72 2.92 11.99 16.96
N GLY A 73 2.05 11.01 16.67
CA GLY A 73 0.59 11.13 16.80
C GLY A 73 -0.08 11.97 15.70
N LYS A 74 0.65 12.36 14.65
CA LYS A 74 0.10 13.03 13.46
C LYS A 74 0.18 12.12 12.25
N THR A 75 -0.85 12.14 11.43
CA THR A 75 -0.90 11.37 10.18
C THR A 75 -0.80 12.30 8.98
N PHE A 76 -0.18 11.81 7.91
CA PHE A 76 -0.23 12.46 6.61
C PHE A 76 -0.30 11.41 5.49
N THR A 77 -1.01 11.74 4.41
CA THR A 77 -1.02 10.95 3.19
C THR A 77 0.30 11.13 2.44
N ALA A 78 1.05 10.04 2.26
CA ALA A 78 2.29 10.03 1.51
C ALA A 78 2.06 9.77 0.01
N LEU A 79 1.02 9.00 -0.34
CA LEU A 79 0.65 8.66 -1.70
C LEU A 79 -0.81 8.18 -1.77
N SER A 80 -1.41 8.35 -2.95
CA SER A 80 -2.78 7.93 -3.21
C SER A 80 -2.94 7.38 -4.63
N MET A 81 -3.97 6.57 -4.83
CA MET A 81 -4.41 6.12 -6.16
C MET A 81 -5.93 6.04 -6.22
N ILE A 82 -6.51 6.50 -7.33
CA ILE A 82 -7.91 6.19 -7.69
C ILE A 82 -7.88 5.15 -8.79
N SER A 83 -8.63 4.06 -8.66
CA SER A 83 -8.60 2.96 -9.62
C SER A 83 -9.97 2.29 -9.78
N GLU A 84 -10.33 1.94 -11.02
CA GLU A 84 -11.45 1.01 -11.31
C GLU A 84 -11.03 -0.46 -11.11
N GLN A 85 -9.72 -0.70 -11.01
CA GLN A 85 -9.08 -2.01 -10.92
C GLN A 85 -8.67 -2.30 -9.48
N HIS A 86 -9.10 -3.46 -8.96
CA HIS A 86 -8.72 -3.99 -7.64
C HIS A 86 -7.92 -5.28 -7.81
N ASP A 87 -6.76 -5.19 -8.46
CA ASP A 87 -5.87 -6.31 -8.75
C ASP A 87 -4.42 -6.03 -8.31
N ILE A 88 -3.64 -7.10 -8.20
CA ILE A 88 -2.26 -7.07 -7.71
C ILE A 88 -1.36 -6.21 -8.60
N LEU A 89 -1.53 -6.29 -9.94
CA LEU A 89 -0.64 -5.61 -10.89
C LEU A 89 -0.83 -4.10 -10.84
N SER A 90 -2.08 -3.65 -10.75
CA SER A 90 -2.41 -2.23 -10.65
C SER A 90 -1.87 -1.62 -9.36
N ILE A 91 -2.09 -2.28 -8.21
CA ILE A 91 -1.57 -1.82 -6.91
C ILE A 91 -0.04 -1.87 -6.90
N TYR A 92 0.58 -2.92 -7.43
CA TYR A 92 2.03 -3.02 -7.53
C TYR A 92 2.61 -1.88 -8.39
N SER A 93 1.99 -1.58 -9.54
CA SER A 93 2.44 -0.50 -10.42
C SER A 93 2.41 0.87 -9.73
N TRP A 94 1.40 1.11 -8.90
CA TRP A 94 1.30 2.31 -8.07
C TRP A 94 2.45 2.43 -7.08
N LEU A 95 2.70 1.38 -6.29
CA LEU A 95 3.76 1.36 -5.29
C LEU A 95 5.16 1.42 -5.92
N ASP A 96 5.38 0.70 -7.02
CA ASP A 96 6.65 0.71 -7.78
C ASP A 96 6.94 2.09 -8.36
N ARG A 97 5.94 2.78 -8.93
CA ARG A 97 6.12 4.16 -9.42
C ARG A 97 6.47 5.13 -8.31
N TRP A 98 5.87 5.00 -7.14
CA TRP A 98 6.22 5.81 -5.98
C TRP A 98 7.66 5.56 -5.52
N LEU A 99 8.11 4.30 -5.47
CA LEU A 99 9.50 3.95 -5.16
C LEU A 99 10.50 4.55 -6.17
N ARG A 100 10.14 4.57 -7.46
CA ARG A 100 10.95 5.20 -8.52
C ARG A 100 11.13 6.71 -8.36
N CYS A 101 10.37 7.38 -7.48
CA CYS A 101 10.62 8.76 -7.08
C CYS A 101 11.81 8.94 -6.12
N GLY A 102 12.61 7.87 -5.89
CA GLY A 102 13.82 7.92 -5.08
C GLY A 102 13.51 8.02 -3.58
N ILE A 103 12.39 7.46 -3.16
CA ILE A 103 12.02 7.30 -1.74
C ILE A 103 12.45 5.91 -1.26
N LYS A 104 12.73 5.78 0.04
CA LYS A 104 13.07 4.49 0.64
C LYS A 104 11.80 3.70 0.98
N PRO A 105 11.77 2.38 0.77
CA PRO A 105 10.63 1.57 1.18
C PRO A 105 10.45 1.62 2.71
N PRO A 106 9.19 1.63 3.21
CA PRO A 106 8.92 1.56 4.65
C PRO A 106 9.45 0.24 5.23
N LYS A 107 9.71 0.23 6.53
CA LYS A 107 10.17 -0.97 7.25
C LYS A 107 9.01 -1.76 7.86
N MET A 108 7.87 -1.12 8.03
CA MET A 108 6.65 -1.76 8.50
C MET A 108 5.46 -1.22 7.71
N ILE A 109 4.54 -2.12 7.37
CA ILE A 109 3.28 -1.80 6.75
C ILE A 109 2.16 -2.40 7.58
N VAL A 110 1.10 -1.62 7.79
CA VAL A 110 -0.17 -2.06 8.33
C VAL A 110 -1.19 -1.96 7.20
N CYS A 111 -1.90 -3.05 6.90
CA CYS A 111 -2.95 -3.04 5.89
C CYS A 111 -4.10 -3.97 6.28
N ASP A 112 -5.21 -3.87 5.57
CA ASP A 112 -6.29 -4.86 5.67
C ASP A 112 -5.84 -6.25 5.16
N GLN A 113 -6.72 -7.24 5.30
CA GLN A 113 -6.50 -8.60 4.77
C GLN A 113 -6.92 -8.75 3.29
N SER A 114 -6.91 -7.67 2.49
CA SER A 114 -7.12 -7.81 1.05
C SER A 114 -5.95 -8.58 0.43
N LEU A 115 -6.26 -9.73 -0.20
CA LEU A 115 -5.27 -10.55 -0.89
C LEU A 115 -4.54 -9.76 -1.99
N ALA A 116 -5.26 -8.89 -2.71
CA ALA A 116 -4.67 -8.07 -3.76
C ALA A 116 -3.68 -7.04 -3.18
N LEU A 117 -4.10 -6.34 -2.11
CA LEU A 117 -3.29 -5.33 -1.44
C LEU A 117 -2.04 -5.94 -0.79
N MET A 118 -2.22 -7.00 0.02
CA MET A 118 -1.10 -7.70 0.65
C MET A 118 -0.11 -8.25 -0.37
N SER A 119 -0.59 -8.87 -1.45
CA SER A 119 0.29 -9.45 -2.47
C SER A 119 1.09 -8.38 -3.21
N ALA A 120 0.48 -7.23 -3.50
CA ALA A 120 1.18 -6.11 -4.11
C ALA A 120 2.22 -5.51 -3.16
N ILE A 121 1.84 -5.28 -1.89
CA ILE A 121 2.74 -4.78 -0.83
C ILE A 121 3.97 -5.69 -0.67
N VAL A 122 3.76 -7.01 -0.60
CA VAL A 122 4.85 -7.99 -0.53
C VAL A 122 5.80 -7.81 -1.70
N GLN A 123 5.26 -7.77 -2.92
CA GLN A 123 6.06 -7.66 -4.14
C GLN A 123 6.79 -6.31 -4.26
N SER A 124 6.23 -5.24 -3.71
CA SER A 124 6.80 -3.88 -3.81
C SER A 124 7.84 -3.58 -2.73
N PHE A 125 7.63 -4.05 -1.49
CA PHE A 125 8.41 -3.59 -0.34
C PHE A 125 9.25 -4.67 0.35
N THR A 126 9.06 -5.94 -0.02
CA THR A 126 9.85 -7.06 0.52
C THR A 126 10.78 -7.65 -0.52
N GLN A 127 11.68 -8.53 -0.07
CA GLN A 127 12.52 -9.33 -0.98
C GLN A 127 11.75 -10.48 -1.68
N TYR A 128 10.47 -10.67 -1.40
CA TYR A 128 9.68 -11.81 -1.89
C TYR A 128 8.83 -11.44 -3.11
N LYS A 129 8.68 -12.43 -4.02
CA LYS A 129 7.86 -12.30 -5.23
C LYS A 129 6.42 -12.76 -5.07
N SER A 130 6.08 -13.41 -3.94
CA SER A 130 4.72 -13.87 -3.67
C SER A 130 4.38 -13.79 -2.19
N LEU A 131 3.10 -13.56 -1.90
CA LEU A 131 2.57 -13.57 -0.54
C LEU A 131 2.82 -14.91 0.17
N GLN A 132 2.67 -16.03 -0.55
CA GLN A 132 2.92 -17.37 -0.02
C GLN A 132 4.38 -17.52 0.47
N ALA A 133 5.36 -17.07 -0.32
CA ALA A 133 6.77 -17.17 0.07
C ALA A 133 7.06 -16.32 1.33
N TYR A 134 6.47 -15.12 1.40
CA TYR A 134 6.55 -14.27 2.58
C TYR A 134 5.93 -14.92 3.82
N LEU A 135 4.73 -15.51 3.70
CA LEU A 135 4.04 -16.19 4.81
C LEU A 135 4.80 -17.43 5.29
N VAL A 136 5.36 -18.24 4.39
CA VAL A 136 6.18 -19.40 4.74
C VAL A 136 7.43 -18.98 5.52
N LEU A 137 8.06 -17.85 5.16
CA LEU A 137 9.15 -17.30 5.95
C LEU A 137 8.67 -16.85 7.33
N CYS A 138 7.58 -16.08 7.41
CA CYS A 138 7.04 -15.62 8.68
C CYS A 138 6.75 -16.78 9.63
N TYR A 139 6.17 -17.87 9.10
CA TYR A 139 5.99 -19.12 9.83
C TYR A 139 7.33 -19.68 10.35
N LYS A 140 8.34 -19.81 9.48
CA LYS A 140 9.66 -20.31 9.89
C LYS A 140 10.32 -19.45 10.97
N LEU A 141 10.20 -18.13 10.89
CA LEU A 141 10.75 -17.20 11.89
C LEU A 141 10.10 -17.36 13.27
N ILE A 142 8.79 -17.64 13.30
CA ILE A 142 8.05 -17.83 14.56
C ILE A 142 8.40 -19.17 15.19
N PHE A 143 8.44 -20.25 14.38
CA PHE A 143 8.63 -21.61 14.89
C PHE A 143 10.10 -22.02 15.06
N ASN A 144 11.04 -21.36 14.37
CA ASN A 144 12.48 -21.61 14.47
C ASN A 144 13.27 -20.31 14.70
N PRO A 145 13.05 -19.60 15.84
CA PRO A 145 13.63 -18.28 16.08
C PRO A 145 15.17 -18.28 16.18
N ASN A 146 15.78 -19.43 16.45
CA ASN A 146 17.24 -19.58 16.55
C ASN A 146 17.92 -19.83 15.20
N ASP A 147 17.16 -20.03 14.13
CA ASP A 147 17.69 -20.24 12.80
C ASP A 147 18.17 -18.91 12.20
N ARG A 148 19.50 -18.71 12.27
CA ARG A 148 20.17 -17.50 11.77
C ARG A 148 20.35 -17.50 10.24
N THR A 149 19.88 -18.53 9.53
CA THR A 149 19.99 -18.58 8.06
C THR A 149 19.03 -17.63 7.37
N PHE A 150 17.98 -17.18 8.07
CA PHE A 150 16.99 -16.27 7.50
C PHE A 150 17.47 -14.81 7.55
N SER A 151 17.48 -14.15 6.40
CA SER A 151 17.71 -12.72 6.31
C SER A 151 16.56 -11.96 6.99
N VAL A 152 16.89 -10.86 7.66
CA VAL A 152 15.92 -9.94 8.26
C VAL A 152 14.97 -9.46 7.16
N LEU A 153 13.67 -9.50 7.43
CA LEU A 153 12.64 -8.96 6.53
C LEU A 153 12.94 -7.49 6.22
N THR A 154 13.02 -7.13 4.94
CA THR A 154 13.27 -5.73 4.56
C THR A 154 12.08 -4.84 4.92
N CYS A 155 10.88 -5.40 4.92
CA CYS A 155 9.64 -4.80 5.41
C CYS A 155 8.78 -5.86 6.10
N TYR A 156 8.26 -5.50 7.28
CA TYR A 156 7.29 -6.31 8.03
C TYR A 156 5.86 -5.88 7.68
N ILE A 157 4.97 -6.84 7.44
CA ILE A 157 3.55 -6.59 7.16
C ILE A 157 2.73 -7.04 8.36
N ARG A 158 1.86 -6.16 8.84
CA ARG A 158 0.90 -6.39 9.92
C ARG A 158 -0.52 -6.22 9.39
N ASN A 159 -1.43 -7.03 9.90
CA ASN A 159 -2.85 -6.84 9.63
C ASN A 159 -3.42 -5.76 10.53
N ASP A 160 -4.33 -4.98 9.98
CA ASP A 160 -5.19 -4.09 10.75
C ASP A 160 -6.03 -4.90 11.76
N VAL A 161 -6.00 -4.46 13.02
CA VAL A 161 -6.62 -5.17 14.15
C VAL A 161 -8.15 -5.19 14.02
N SER A 162 -8.76 -4.11 13.54
CA SER A 162 -10.20 -3.99 13.42
C SER A 162 -10.74 -4.97 12.38
N HIS A 163 -10.08 -5.03 11.23
CA HIS A 163 -10.41 -5.99 10.17
C HIS A 163 -10.17 -7.43 10.61
N PHE A 164 -9.10 -7.68 11.37
CA PHE A 164 -8.82 -9.00 11.92
C PHE A 164 -9.89 -9.47 12.93
N ILE A 165 -10.29 -8.62 13.88
CA ILE A 165 -11.35 -8.93 14.85
C ILE A 165 -12.67 -9.19 14.12
N TYR A 166 -13.03 -8.34 13.17
CA TYR A 166 -14.24 -8.52 12.37
C TYR A 166 -14.25 -9.88 11.64
N LEU A 167 -13.12 -10.30 11.09
CA LEU A 167 -13.00 -11.62 10.45
C LEU A 167 -13.22 -12.76 11.45
N ILE A 168 -12.62 -12.68 12.64
CA ILE A 168 -12.84 -13.68 13.70
C ILE A 168 -14.31 -13.76 14.09
N THR A 169 -15.00 -12.62 14.20
CA THR A 169 -16.43 -12.60 14.57
C THR A 169 -17.34 -13.28 13.54
N LYS A 170 -16.85 -13.47 12.31
CA LYS A 170 -17.57 -14.16 11.24
C LYS A 170 -17.28 -15.66 11.17
N TRP A 171 -16.37 -16.18 11.99
CA TRP A 171 -16.09 -17.60 12.00
C TRP A 171 -17.28 -18.36 12.55
N THR A 172 -17.86 -19.22 11.71
CA THR A 172 -18.85 -20.18 12.16
C THR A 172 -18.15 -21.17 13.09
N LEU A 173 -18.66 -21.32 14.31
CA LEU A 173 -18.23 -22.40 15.19
C LEU A 173 -18.61 -23.72 14.49
N LEU A 174 -17.58 -24.55 14.24
CA LEU A 174 -17.73 -25.92 13.73
C LEU A 174 -18.42 -26.80 14.77
#